data_AF-C0NZB8-F1
#
_entry.id   AF-C0NZB8-F1
#
_cell.length_a   1.000
_cell.length_b   1.000
_cell.length_c   1.000
_cell.angle_alpha   90.00
_cell.angle_beta   90.00
_cell.angle_gamma   90.00
#
_symmetry.space_group_name_H-M   'P 1'
#
loop_
_entity.id
_entity.type
_entity.pdbx_description
1 polymer ?
#
loop_
_entity_poly.entity_id
_entity_poly.type
_entity_poly.pdbx_seq_one_letter_code
_entity_poly.pdbx_strand_id
1 'polypeptide(L)'
;MPKTLHKVQKQIAKQRRKLDSLHENSRDSKRLRRAGEREHKLAVAASVTMKGRQSFVDRVHFFKENIQDPPAVLSDGDMAQLITRFIARHQPELDQLQQERRPGRPPVKREEVLREKIEAEGREFESGFWLPDMGDEENIKKLAKWNGEWSSMKKNLRQPTFDVRCSNLQPPYPQSPSTPRHSNAATPPSLLSTMLSLRAFARSVPRTFSRSIAISARSTISKPSILQSAWIRAPRYVYPATAAFSTTRARLEPAGQSDLELAAKLNEEMKYEQNDSSVETLPESVQYYIDNCPFEIQHKEGEDEVVLTRTFGDEKIRVAFSLSDIQDLTENDSALADEHDDLDAPTNERQGRGSQVPVAPEEKVSEADQEEEGFEDEDQVPSYPARVSVTIEKKGKGAMQIETIAQDGFIQIQNVGYFAKADLANAASAEKEWTRQSLYSGPPFGNLDEDLQTLMERYLEERGIDSALALFVPDYIEFKEQQEYIRWLRNLKTFVEA
;
A
#
# COMPACT_ATOMS: atom_id res chain seq x y z
N MET A 1 -1.61 21.30 -13.42
CA MET A 1 -2.15 21.81 -12.13
C MET A 1 -3.55 21.26 -11.90
N PRO A 2 -3.75 20.45 -10.84
CA PRO A 2 -5.09 19.99 -10.47
C PRO A 2 -6.01 21.20 -10.31
N LYS A 3 -7.15 21.18 -10.99
CA LYS A 3 -8.15 22.24 -10.84
C LYS A 3 -8.84 22.00 -9.51
N THR A 4 -8.62 22.90 -8.54
CA THR A 4 -9.37 22.93 -7.28
C THR A 4 -10.87 22.96 -7.57
N LEU A 5 -11.70 22.39 -6.68
CA LEU A 5 -13.16 22.39 -6.82
C LEU A 5 -13.67 23.80 -7.10
N HIS A 6 -13.15 24.79 -6.37
CA HIS A 6 -13.46 26.20 -6.58
C HIS A 6 -13.21 26.69 -8.03
N LYS A 7 -12.09 26.28 -8.66
CA LYS A 7 -11.81 26.61 -10.07
C LYS A 7 -12.79 25.91 -11.02
N VAL A 8 -13.21 24.68 -10.72
CA VAL A 8 -14.19 23.93 -11.52
C VAL A 8 -15.57 24.57 -11.42
N GLN A 9 -16.04 24.87 -10.20
CA GLN A 9 -17.28 25.61 -9.95
C GLN A 9 -17.30 26.95 -10.69
N LYS A 10 -16.22 27.74 -10.60
CA LYS A 10 -16.10 29.03 -11.30
C LYS A 10 -16.16 28.87 -12.82
N GLN A 11 -15.56 27.82 -13.37
CA GLN A 11 -15.59 27.56 -14.81
C GLN A 11 -17.01 27.17 -15.28
N ILE A 12 -17.73 26.36 -14.51
CA ILE A 12 -19.10 25.94 -14.82
C ILE A 12 -20.06 27.13 -14.69
N ALA A 13 -19.95 27.91 -13.61
CA ALA A 13 -20.75 29.12 -13.40
C ALA A 13 -20.55 30.17 -14.51
N LYS A 14 -19.35 30.22 -15.12
CA LYS A 14 -19.09 31.10 -16.28
C LYS A 14 -19.81 30.61 -17.56
N GLN A 15 -20.02 29.31 -17.72
CA GLN A 15 -20.64 28.72 -18.91
C GLN A 15 -22.16 28.55 -18.79
N ARG A 16 -22.67 28.28 -17.57
CA ARG A 16 -24.08 28.02 -17.28
C ARG A 16 -24.49 28.84 -16.06
N ARG A 17 -25.65 29.49 -16.14
CA ARG A 17 -26.01 30.58 -15.22
C ARG A 17 -26.35 30.17 -13.77
N LYS A 18 -26.41 28.89 -13.39
CA LYS A 18 -26.53 28.44 -11.98
C LYS A 18 -25.96 27.03 -11.80
N LEU A 19 -25.24 26.78 -10.70
CA LEU A 19 -24.71 25.44 -10.37
C LEU A 19 -25.84 24.48 -9.95
N ASP A 20 -26.89 25.00 -9.30
CA ASP A 20 -28.00 24.20 -8.77
C ASP A 20 -28.91 23.61 -9.86
N SER A 21 -28.84 24.13 -11.09
CA SER A 21 -29.67 23.67 -12.21
C SER A 21 -28.99 22.59 -13.07
N LEU A 22 -27.92 21.95 -12.58
CA LEU A 22 -27.22 20.90 -13.31
C LEU A 22 -27.94 19.57 -13.15
N HIS A 23 -28.25 18.92 -14.27
CA HIS A 23 -28.76 17.55 -14.26
C HIS A 23 -27.70 16.61 -13.67
N GLU A 24 -28.12 15.68 -12.80
CA GLU A 24 -27.26 14.76 -12.05
C GLU A 24 -26.23 14.03 -12.93
N ASN A 25 -26.67 13.54 -14.09
CA ASN A 25 -25.82 12.83 -15.06
C ASN A 25 -25.12 13.73 -16.11
N SER A 26 -25.23 15.05 -16.00
CA SER A 26 -24.58 15.96 -16.96
C SER A 26 -23.05 15.89 -16.87
N ARG A 27 -22.37 16.16 -18.00
CA ARG A 27 -20.90 16.24 -18.07
C ARG A 27 -20.31 17.19 -17.02
N ASP A 28 -20.99 18.30 -16.76
CA ASP A 28 -20.56 19.28 -15.74
C ASP A 28 -20.80 18.77 -14.30
N SER A 29 -21.87 18.00 -14.07
CA SER A 29 -22.15 17.37 -12.76
C SER A 29 -21.10 16.31 -12.44
N LYS A 30 -20.79 15.43 -13.40
CA LYS A 30 -19.68 14.46 -13.27
C LYS A 30 -18.34 15.16 -13.03
N ARG A 31 -18.11 16.32 -13.64
CA ARG A 31 -16.89 17.11 -13.44
C ARG A 31 -16.82 17.73 -12.04
N LEU A 32 -17.95 18.18 -11.47
CA LEU A 32 -18.03 18.65 -10.08
C LEU A 32 -17.78 17.50 -9.10
N ARG A 33 -18.44 16.35 -9.28
CA ARG A 33 -18.25 15.17 -8.42
C ARG A 33 -16.79 14.73 -8.37
N ARG A 34 -16.15 14.55 -9.53
CA ARG A 34 -14.71 14.22 -9.60
C ARG A 34 -13.80 15.26 -8.94
N ALA A 35 -14.18 16.54 -9.00
CA ALA A 35 -13.42 17.60 -8.34
C ALA A 35 -13.61 17.57 -6.81
N GLY A 36 -14.83 17.28 -6.34
CA GLY A 36 -15.15 17.09 -4.93
C GLY A 36 -14.52 15.85 -4.32
N GLU A 37 -14.63 14.70 -4.99
CA GLU A 37 -13.97 13.45 -4.58
C GLU A 37 -12.45 13.65 -4.47
N ARG A 38 -11.84 14.38 -5.40
CA ARG A 38 -10.41 14.71 -5.33
C ARG A 38 -10.08 15.62 -4.16
N GLU A 39 -10.86 16.68 -3.92
CA GLU A 39 -10.61 17.59 -2.79
C GLU A 39 -10.80 16.88 -1.44
N HIS A 40 -11.79 16.00 -1.34
CA HIS A 40 -11.98 15.11 -0.20
C HIS A 40 -10.75 14.22 0.04
N LYS A 41 -10.28 13.51 -1.01
CA LYS A 41 -9.07 12.68 -0.92
C LYS A 41 -7.83 13.48 -0.50
N LEU A 42 -7.65 14.69 -1.04
CA LEU A 42 -6.54 15.57 -0.65
C LEU A 42 -6.67 16.07 0.80
N ALA A 43 -7.89 16.36 1.26
CA ALA A 43 -8.14 16.77 2.63
C ALA A 43 -7.89 15.63 3.63
N VAL A 44 -8.33 14.41 3.31
CA VAL A 44 -8.05 13.20 4.09
C VAL A 44 -6.55 12.90 4.12
N ALA A 45 -5.87 12.93 2.97
CA ALA A 45 -4.42 12.74 2.92
C ALA A 45 -3.66 13.81 3.75
N ALA A 46 -4.11 15.07 3.69
CA ALA A 46 -3.55 16.15 4.50
C ALA A 46 -3.82 15.95 6.01
N SER A 47 -5.02 15.50 6.40
CA SER A 47 -5.37 15.24 7.80
C SER A 47 -4.56 14.07 8.37
N VAL A 48 -4.42 12.97 7.63
CA VAL A 48 -3.57 11.82 7.99
C VAL A 48 -2.11 12.24 8.14
N THR A 49 -1.60 13.01 7.18
CA THR A 49 -0.23 13.54 7.23
C THR A 49 -0.03 14.48 8.45
N MET A 50 -1.02 15.30 8.79
CA MET A 50 -0.96 16.17 9.97
C MET A 50 -1.03 15.37 11.27
N LYS A 51 -1.90 14.34 11.36
CA LYS A 51 -1.98 13.42 12.53
C LYS A 51 -0.63 12.74 12.80
N GLY A 52 0.03 12.21 11.76
CA GLY A 52 1.37 11.61 11.89
C GLY A 52 2.46 12.61 12.30
N ARG A 53 2.31 13.90 11.92
CA ARG A 53 3.23 14.97 12.32
C ARG A 53 2.94 15.56 13.70
N GLN A 54 1.77 15.30 14.27
CA GLN A 54 1.34 15.90 15.53
C GLN A 54 2.31 15.57 16.68
N SER A 55 2.84 14.34 16.73
CA SER A 55 3.85 13.94 17.72
C SER A 55 5.09 14.84 17.70
N PHE A 56 5.55 15.24 16.51
CA PHE A 56 6.68 16.15 16.36
C PHE A 56 6.31 17.59 16.69
N VAL A 57 5.11 18.04 16.31
CA VAL A 57 4.60 19.37 16.68
C VAL A 57 4.52 19.52 18.20
N ASP A 58 4.00 18.50 18.90
CA ASP A 58 3.92 18.45 20.36
C ASP A 58 5.32 18.48 21.01
N ARG A 59 6.29 17.75 20.43
CA ARG A 59 7.71 17.83 20.84
C ARG A 59 8.21 19.26 20.72
N VAL A 60 8.14 19.83 19.51
CA VAL A 60 8.64 21.19 19.24
C VAL A 60 8.00 22.20 20.19
N HIS A 61 6.70 22.06 20.47
CA HIS A 61 5.99 22.89 21.44
C HIS A 61 6.57 22.75 22.85
N PHE A 62 6.72 21.52 23.35
CA PHE A 62 7.30 21.27 24.66
C PHE A 62 8.73 21.84 24.79
N PHE A 63 9.57 21.64 23.78
CA PHE A 63 10.93 22.19 23.77
C PHE A 63 10.91 23.72 23.75
N LYS A 64 9.99 24.34 23.01
CA LYS A 64 9.79 25.80 22.99
C LYS A 64 9.41 26.36 24.36
N GLU A 65 8.52 25.68 25.09
CA GLU A 65 8.10 26.10 26.44
C GLU A 65 9.22 25.99 27.48
N ASN A 66 10.20 25.12 27.24
CA ASN A 66 11.36 24.92 28.12
C ASN A 66 12.59 25.76 27.74
N ILE A 67 12.50 26.62 26.71
CA ILE A 67 13.57 27.58 26.39
C ILE A 67 13.60 28.67 27.46
N GLN A 68 14.78 28.94 28.00
CA GLN A 68 14.97 30.07 28.90
C GLN A 68 14.83 31.40 28.13
N ASP A 69 14.28 32.43 28.77
CA ASP A 69 14.31 33.81 28.25
C ASP A 69 15.42 34.58 28.99
N PRO A 70 16.53 34.98 28.35
CA PRO A 70 16.80 34.98 26.91
C PRO A 70 17.21 33.61 26.34
N PRO A 71 16.91 33.34 25.05
CA PRO A 71 17.24 32.08 24.41
C PRO A 71 18.75 31.84 24.41
N ALA A 72 19.17 30.79 25.11
CA ALA A 72 20.56 30.36 25.20
C ALA A 72 20.74 28.97 24.58
N VAL A 73 21.93 28.71 24.05
CA VAL A 73 22.32 27.39 23.51
C VAL A 73 22.30 26.36 24.64
N LEU A 74 21.59 25.25 24.40
CA LEU A 74 21.51 24.15 25.36
C LEU A 74 22.64 23.17 25.11
N SER A 75 23.28 22.70 26.19
CA SER A 75 24.25 21.63 26.07
C SER A 75 23.56 20.29 25.76
N ASP A 76 24.30 19.34 25.19
CA ASP A 76 23.81 17.98 24.97
C ASP A 76 23.23 17.36 26.26
N GLY A 77 23.85 17.61 27.41
CA GLY A 77 23.35 17.14 28.70
C GLY A 77 22.00 17.75 29.10
N ASP A 78 21.78 19.03 28.79
CA ASP A 78 20.50 19.70 29.07
C ASP A 78 19.40 19.20 28.11
N MET A 79 19.75 18.96 26.85
CA MET A 79 18.82 18.37 25.87
C MET A 79 18.38 16.97 26.32
N ALA A 80 19.30 16.11 26.77
CA ALA A 80 18.97 14.77 27.29
C ALA A 80 18.03 14.83 28.51
N GLN A 81 18.22 15.81 29.40
CA GLN A 81 17.30 16.04 30.52
C GLN A 81 15.91 16.49 30.06
N LEU A 82 15.83 17.36 29.05
CA LEU A 82 14.55 17.80 28.47
C LEU A 82 13.82 16.65 27.79
N ILE A 83 14.53 15.79 27.05
CA ILE A 83 13.93 14.58 26.44
C ILE A 83 13.37 13.66 27.53
N THR A 84 14.14 13.44 28.60
CA THR A 84 13.68 12.61 29.73
C THR A 84 12.40 13.19 30.37
N ARG A 85 12.32 14.51 30.54
CA ARG A 85 11.10 15.18 31.02
C ARG A 85 9.94 15.06 30.02
N PHE A 86 10.21 15.14 28.73
CA PHE A 86 9.21 14.99 27.68
C PHE A 86 8.59 13.59 27.72
N ILE A 87 9.40 12.54 27.80
CA ILE A 87 8.94 11.15 27.87
C ILE A 87 8.13 10.93 29.16
N ALA A 88 8.61 11.46 30.29
CA ALA A 88 7.94 11.35 31.58
C ALA A 88 6.64 12.17 31.71
N ARG A 89 6.25 12.97 30.70
CA ARG A 89 5.06 13.86 30.79
C ARG A 89 3.76 13.11 31.04
N HIS A 90 3.67 11.88 30.57
CA HIS A 90 2.49 11.03 30.71
C HIS A 90 2.53 10.12 31.95
N GLN A 91 3.66 10.08 32.66
CA GLN A 91 3.83 9.29 33.88
C GLN A 91 2.82 9.61 34.99
N PRO A 92 2.53 10.88 35.35
CA PRO A 92 1.55 11.16 36.41
C PRO A 92 0.12 10.73 36.05
N GLU A 93 -0.27 10.82 34.77
CA GLU A 93 -1.58 10.35 34.28
C GLU A 93 -1.66 8.82 34.33
N LEU A 94 -0.57 8.13 33.94
CA LEU A 94 -0.47 6.68 34.04
C LEU A 94 -0.54 6.20 35.49
N ASP A 95 0.19 6.85 36.40
CA ASP A 95 0.21 6.53 37.83
C ASP A 95 -1.18 6.75 38.47
N GLN A 96 -1.91 7.80 38.05
CA GLN A 96 -3.29 8.05 38.50
C GLN A 96 -4.23 6.93 38.05
N LEU A 97 -4.20 6.55 36.77
CA LEU A 97 -5.02 5.46 36.23
C LEU A 97 -4.71 4.12 36.92
N GLN A 98 -3.44 3.87 37.22
CA GLN A 98 -3.00 2.69 37.96
C GLN A 98 -3.48 2.70 39.42
N GLN A 99 -3.50 3.86 40.09
CA GLN A 99 -4.02 3.99 41.46
C GLN A 99 -5.54 3.82 41.53
N GLU A 100 -6.27 4.34 40.54
CA GLU A 100 -7.73 4.16 40.42
C GLU A 100 -8.12 2.70 40.12
N ARG A 101 -7.20 1.94 39.50
CA ARG A 101 -7.39 0.52 39.16
C ARG A 101 -7.39 -0.35 40.41
N ARG A 102 -8.54 -1.00 40.67
CA ARG A 102 -8.64 -2.05 41.71
C ARG A 102 -7.78 -3.27 41.33
N PRO A 103 -7.14 -3.95 42.29
CA PRO A 103 -6.32 -5.12 42.00
C PRO A 103 -7.13 -6.20 41.28
N GLY A 104 -6.63 -6.64 40.12
CA GLY A 104 -7.25 -7.68 39.29
C GLY A 104 -8.11 -7.18 38.12
N ARG A 105 -8.41 -5.87 38.01
CA ARG A 105 -9.07 -5.31 36.81
C ARG A 105 -8.03 -5.15 35.68
N PRO A 106 -8.34 -5.53 34.43
CA PRO A 106 -7.51 -5.19 33.27
C PRO A 106 -7.30 -3.67 33.16
N PRO A 107 -6.17 -3.22 32.58
CA PRO A 107 -5.93 -1.80 32.35
C PRO A 107 -7.00 -1.19 31.43
N VAL A 108 -7.28 0.10 31.61
CA VAL A 108 -8.20 0.83 30.73
C VAL A 108 -7.48 1.10 29.41
N LYS A 109 -8.19 1.16 28.27
CA LYS A 109 -7.60 1.52 26.96
C LYS A 109 -6.68 2.76 27.04
N ARG A 110 -7.07 3.76 27.83
CA ARG A 110 -6.27 4.98 28.06
C ARG A 110 -4.93 4.68 28.75
N GLU A 111 -4.92 3.78 29.73
CA GLU A 111 -3.70 3.33 30.43
C GLU A 111 -2.76 2.60 29.46
N GLU A 112 -3.31 1.71 28.63
CA GLU A 112 -2.54 0.98 27.60
C GLU A 112 -1.92 1.93 26.58
N VAL A 113 -2.70 2.87 26.03
CA VAL A 113 -2.23 3.87 25.05
C VAL A 113 -1.14 4.76 25.64
N LEU A 114 -1.28 5.23 26.88
CA LEU A 114 -0.26 6.06 27.53
C LEU A 114 1.03 5.28 27.75
N ARG A 115 0.91 4.02 28.19
CA ARG A 115 2.06 3.14 28.41
C ARG A 115 2.80 2.85 27.10
N GLU A 116 2.07 2.48 26.05
CA GLU A 116 2.65 2.24 24.73
C GLU A 116 3.37 3.49 24.19
N LYS A 117 2.75 4.67 24.35
CA LYS A 117 3.34 5.95 23.92
C LYS A 117 4.65 6.25 24.64
N ILE A 118 4.66 6.02 25.95
CA ILE A 118 5.85 6.11 26.80
C ILE A 118 6.95 5.15 26.34
N GLU A 119 6.61 3.88 26.11
CA GLU A 119 7.55 2.85 25.70
C GLU A 119 8.10 3.12 24.28
N ALA A 120 7.27 3.63 23.37
CA ALA A 120 7.67 4.03 22.02
C ALA A 120 8.64 5.23 22.03
N GLU A 121 8.33 6.28 22.80
CA GLU A 121 9.23 7.44 22.92
C GLU A 121 10.53 7.09 23.65
N GLY A 122 10.49 6.16 24.61
CA GLY A 122 11.67 5.61 25.28
C GLY A 122 12.59 4.85 24.31
N ARG A 123 12.01 3.98 23.48
CA ARG A 123 12.76 3.27 22.41
C ARG A 123 13.37 4.25 21.40
N GLU A 124 12.64 5.30 21.03
CA GLU A 124 13.17 6.34 20.15
C GLU A 124 14.33 7.11 20.81
N PHE A 125 14.31 7.34 22.12
CA PHE A 125 15.42 7.98 22.80
C PHE A 125 16.69 7.12 22.81
N GLU A 126 16.55 5.79 22.87
CA GLU A 126 17.68 4.86 22.78
C GLU A 126 18.27 4.75 21.36
N SER A 127 17.45 4.80 20.32
CA SER A 127 17.89 4.70 18.92
C SER A 127 18.27 6.05 18.29
N GLY A 128 17.67 7.14 18.77
CA GLY A 128 17.94 8.53 18.40
C GLY A 128 16.65 9.34 18.28
N PHE A 129 16.49 10.37 19.12
CA PHE A 129 15.26 11.14 19.25
C PHE A 129 15.25 12.40 18.37
N TRP A 130 14.27 12.57 17.49
CA TRP A 130 14.20 13.77 16.62
C TRP A 130 13.68 15.01 17.36
N LEU A 131 14.45 16.10 17.32
CA LEU A 131 14.14 17.36 18.01
C LEU A 131 14.71 18.60 17.28
N PRO A 132 14.23 19.82 17.55
CA PRO A 132 14.84 21.04 17.02
C PRO A 132 16.32 21.16 17.41
N ASP A 133 17.19 21.58 16.49
CA ASP A 133 18.60 21.79 16.83
C ASP A 133 18.76 23.01 17.75
N MET A 134 18.98 22.73 19.04
CA MET A 134 19.19 23.73 20.09
C MET A 134 20.68 24.04 20.30
N GLY A 135 21.58 23.45 19.49
CA GLY A 135 23.00 23.77 19.49
C GLY A 135 23.30 25.12 18.80
N ASP A 136 22.40 25.57 17.92
CA ASP A 136 22.57 26.78 17.13
C ASP A 136 21.69 27.93 17.66
N GLU A 137 22.32 29.05 18.02
CA GLU A 137 21.63 30.23 18.56
C GLU A 137 20.56 30.78 17.59
N GLU A 138 20.81 30.70 16.28
CA GLU A 138 19.85 31.13 15.26
C GLU A 138 18.58 30.27 15.25
N ASN A 139 18.74 28.95 15.43
CA ASN A 139 17.62 28.02 15.40
C ASN A 139 16.75 28.17 16.66
N ILE A 140 17.36 28.43 17.82
CA ILE A 140 16.63 28.74 19.05
C ILE A 140 15.83 30.04 18.90
N LYS A 141 16.40 31.09 18.27
CA LYS A 141 15.66 32.33 17.97
C LYS A 141 14.48 32.11 17.02
N LYS A 142 14.61 31.21 16.04
CA LYS A 142 13.51 30.81 15.15
C LYS A 142 12.45 30.03 15.92
N LEU A 143 12.86 29.09 16.76
CA LEU A 143 11.97 28.27 17.58
C LEU A 143 11.17 29.14 18.58
N ALA A 144 11.80 30.13 19.22
CA ALA A 144 11.12 31.07 20.10
C ALA A 144 9.99 31.85 19.39
N LYS A 145 10.18 32.17 18.10
CA LYS A 145 9.20 32.87 17.25
C LYS A 145 8.23 31.93 16.52
N TRP A 146 8.36 30.63 16.68
CA TRP A 146 7.57 29.65 15.95
C TRP A 146 6.08 29.72 16.34
N ASN A 147 5.20 29.65 15.36
CA ASN A 147 3.75 29.87 15.47
C ASN A 147 2.91 28.57 15.51
N GLY A 148 3.55 27.40 15.55
CA GLY A 148 2.86 26.10 15.50
C GLY A 148 2.83 25.44 14.12
N GLU A 149 3.29 26.12 13.06
CA GLU A 149 3.22 25.58 11.70
C GLU A 149 4.42 24.69 11.36
N TRP A 150 4.16 23.41 11.05
CA TRP A 150 5.19 22.41 10.73
C TRP A 150 6.13 22.82 9.59
N SER A 151 5.60 23.47 8.54
CA SER A 151 6.35 23.88 7.34
C SER A 151 7.59 24.73 7.66
N SER A 152 7.53 25.52 8.72
CA SER A 152 8.61 26.43 9.12
C SER A 152 9.73 25.73 9.92
N MET A 153 9.42 24.59 10.55
CA MET A 153 10.35 23.87 11.43
C MET A 153 11.03 22.68 10.76
N LYS A 154 10.48 22.12 9.67
CA LYS A 154 11.02 20.93 8.96
C LYS A 154 12.54 20.97 8.74
N LYS A 155 13.10 22.14 8.43
CA LYS A 155 14.53 22.31 8.10
C LYS A 155 15.48 22.39 9.30
N ASN A 156 14.96 22.56 10.51
CA ASN A 156 15.76 22.80 11.71
C ASN A 156 15.68 21.62 12.71
N LEU A 157 15.14 20.48 12.31
CA LEU A 157 15.15 19.26 13.14
C LEU A 157 16.47 18.53 12.96
N ARG A 158 17.00 18.02 14.08
CA ARG A 158 18.22 17.23 14.19
C ARG A 158 17.94 16.01 15.08
N GLN A 159 18.62 14.91 14.77
CA GLN A 159 18.69 13.75 15.65
C GLN A 159 20.03 13.81 16.39
N PRO A 160 20.08 14.30 17.64
CA PRO A 160 21.30 14.24 18.44
C PRO A 160 21.70 12.78 18.69
N THR A 161 22.95 12.48 18.40
CA THR A 161 23.58 11.21 18.79
C THR A 161 24.06 11.35 20.23
N PHE A 162 23.20 11.02 21.20
CA PHE A 162 23.66 10.88 22.58
C PHE A 162 24.39 9.54 22.72
N ASP A 163 25.61 9.56 23.23
CA ASP A 163 26.25 8.32 23.69
C ASP A 163 25.60 7.92 25.02
N VAL A 164 24.45 7.25 24.94
CA VAL A 164 23.61 6.84 26.09
C VAL A 164 24.40 6.00 27.10
N ARG A 165 25.53 5.40 26.70
CA ARG A 165 26.40 4.64 27.61
C ARG A 165 27.25 5.50 28.56
N CYS A 166 27.38 6.81 28.32
CA CYS A 166 28.26 7.68 29.10
C CYS A 166 27.56 8.61 30.10
N SER A 167 26.23 8.69 30.10
CA SER A 167 25.48 9.48 31.09
C SER A 167 24.67 8.55 31.99
N ASN A 168 24.78 8.71 33.31
CA ASN A 168 23.94 8.06 34.35
C ASN A 168 22.43 8.43 34.26
N LEU A 169 21.94 8.81 33.09
CA LEU A 169 20.54 9.08 32.78
C LEU A 169 19.89 7.77 32.38
N GLN A 170 19.63 6.93 33.38
CA GLN A 170 18.81 5.75 33.19
C GLN A 170 17.36 6.21 32.97
N PRO A 171 16.65 5.70 31.94
CA PRO A 171 15.25 6.05 31.75
C PRO A 171 14.46 5.71 33.02
N PRO A 172 13.52 6.56 33.45
CA PRO A 172 12.74 6.36 34.66
C PRO A 172 11.63 5.34 34.40
N TYR A 173 11.99 4.07 34.15
CA TYR A 173 11.03 2.97 34.17
C TYR A 173 11.46 1.92 35.17
N PRO A 174 10.55 1.48 36.07
CA PRO A 174 10.85 0.35 36.94
C PRO A 174 11.07 -0.87 36.05
N GLN A 175 12.29 -1.44 36.10
CA GLN A 175 12.58 -2.73 35.49
C GLN A 175 11.53 -3.71 35.99
N SER A 176 10.73 -4.26 35.08
CA SER A 176 9.79 -5.35 35.37
C SER A 176 10.55 -6.45 36.14
N PRO A 177 9.99 -6.98 37.24
CA PRO A 177 10.71 -7.92 38.07
C PRO A 177 11.08 -9.16 37.25
N SER A 178 12.38 -9.39 37.08
CA SER A 178 12.95 -10.60 36.50
C SER A 178 12.45 -11.81 37.30
N THR A 179 11.60 -12.63 36.71
CA THR A 179 11.16 -13.90 37.30
C THR A 179 12.34 -14.89 37.35
N PRO A 180 12.64 -15.50 38.51
CA PRO A 180 13.71 -16.46 38.62
C PRO A 180 13.30 -17.80 37.98
N ARG A 181 14.07 -18.21 36.97
CA ARG A 181 13.98 -19.50 36.27
C ARG A 181 14.34 -20.64 37.24
N HIS A 182 13.34 -21.31 37.81
CA HIS A 182 13.55 -22.59 38.48
C HIS A 182 13.38 -23.74 37.49
N SER A 183 14.51 -24.36 37.19
CA SER A 183 14.64 -25.69 36.59
C SER A 183 13.91 -26.75 37.42
N ASN A 184 13.08 -27.58 36.79
CA ASN A 184 13.00 -29.00 37.10
C ASN A 184 12.32 -29.77 35.96
N ALA A 185 13.04 -30.78 35.50
CA ALA A 185 12.63 -31.75 34.50
C ALA A 185 11.75 -32.84 35.12
N ALA A 186 10.65 -33.20 34.46
CA ALA A 186 10.09 -34.56 34.47
C ALA A 186 8.98 -34.72 33.41
N THR A 187 9.18 -35.75 32.58
CA THR A 187 8.40 -36.40 31.51
C THR A 187 6.87 -36.54 31.67
N PRO A 188 6.08 -36.61 30.56
CA PRO A 188 4.61 -36.80 30.55
C PRO A 188 4.21 -38.29 30.39
N PRO A 189 2.91 -38.67 30.54
CA PRO A 189 2.13 -39.01 29.34
C PRO A 189 0.57 -38.88 29.41
N SER A 190 -0.03 -38.68 28.22
CA SER A 190 -1.24 -39.33 27.67
C SER A 190 -2.69 -38.99 28.11
N LEU A 191 -3.54 -38.86 27.06
CA LEU A 191 -4.96 -39.26 26.88
C LEU A 191 -6.07 -38.19 26.79
N LEU A 192 -6.57 -38.05 25.54
CA LEU A 192 -7.97 -38.16 25.07
C LEU A 192 -8.96 -36.98 25.16
N SER A 193 -9.84 -36.98 24.15
CA SER A 193 -11.03 -36.15 23.86
C SER A 193 -10.76 -34.81 23.14
N THR A 194 -11.37 -34.46 22.00
CA THR A 194 -12.62 -34.96 21.37
C THR A 194 -12.67 -34.54 19.89
N MET A 195 -13.27 -35.38 19.05
CA MET A 195 -13.55 -35.16 17.63
C MET A 195 -14.78 -34.28 17.37
N LEU A 196 -14.83 -33.65 16.18
CA LEU A 196 -16.01 -33.45 15.29
C LEU A 196 -15.46 -32.86 13.97
N SER A 197 -15.26 -33.56 12.85
CA SER A 197 -16.16 -34.26 11.90
C SER A 197 -16.54 -33.43 10.64
N LEU A 198 -15.81 -33.72 9.55
CA LEU A 198 -16.25 -33.99 8.16
C LEU A 198 -17.32 -33.10 7.47
N ARG A 199 -16.96 -32.48 6.34
CA ARG A 199 -17.42 -32.94 5.00
C ARG A 199 -16.71 -32.26 3.83
N ALA A 200 -16.32 -33.11 2.89
CA ALA A 200 -15.77 -32.81 1.57
C ALA A 200 -16.88 -32.51 0.55
N PHE A 201 -16.56 -31.79 -0.52
CA PHE A 201 -17.06 -32.10 -1.88
C PHE A 201 -16.04 -31.71 -2.94
N ALA A 202 -15.90 -32.62 -3.91
CA ALA A 202 -14.94 -32.64 -5.00
C ALA A 202 -15.60 -32.32 -6.35
N ARG A 203 -14.75 -32.23 -7.39
CA ARG A 203 -14.96 -32.31 -8.87
C ARG A 203 -14.72 -30.98 -9.56
N SER A 204 -13.61 -30.74 -10.28
CA SER A 204 -13.02 -31.40 -11.45
C SER A 204 -13.77 -31.21 -12.79
N VAL A 205 -13.02 -30.67 -13.76
CA VAL A 205 -12.95 -30.96 -15.22
C VAL A 205 -13.08 -29.70 -16.10
N PRO A 206 -12.09 -29.43 -16.99
CA PRO A 206 -12.08 -28.27 -17.89
C PRO A 206 -12.71 -28.58 -19.25
N ARG A 207 -13.43 -27.63 -19.87
CA ARG A 207 -13.89 -27.63 -21.28
C ARG A 207 -14.23 -26.16 -21.65
N THR A 208 -13.98 -25.57 -22.81
CA THR A 208 -13.47 -25.97 -24.13
C THR A 208 -13.31 -24.69 -24.98
N PHE A 209 -12.31 -24.65 -25.86
CA PHE A 209 -12.14 -23.64 -26.92
C PHE A 209 -13.32 -23.60 -27.90
N SER A 210 -13.83 -22.41 -28.22
CA SER A 210 -14.81 -22.21 -29.31
C SER A 210 -14.10 -22.06 -30.65
N ARG A 211 -14.40 -22.98 -31.56
CA ARG A 211 -13.92 -23.01 -32.95
C ARG A 211 -15.05 -22.50 -33.85
N SER A 212 -14.85 -21.39 -34.53
CA SER A 212 -15.81 -20.81 -35.48
C SER A 212 -15.93 -21.69 -36.72
N ILE A 213 -17.16 -22.10 -37.06
CA ILE A 213 -17.48 -22.85 -38.27
C ILE A 213 -17.79 -21.87 -39.40
N ALA A 214 -16.98 -21.91 -40.45
CA ALA A 214 -17.28 -21.27 -41.74
C ALA A 214 -18.33 -22.11 -42.47
N ILE A 215 -19.48 -21.51 -42.81
CA ILE A 215 -20.51 -22.13 -43.64
C ILE A 215 -20.20 -21.81 -45.10
N SER A 216 -19.75 -22.84 -45.83
CA SER A 216 -19.76 -22.86 -47.31
C SER A 216 -21.13 -23.30 -47.81
N ALA A 217 -21.78 -22.47 -48.63
CA ALA A 217 -22.92 -22.88 -49.46
C ALA A 217 -22.42 -23.31 -50.85
N ARG A 218 -22.74 -24.54 -51.27
CA ARG A 218 -22.50 -25.07 -52.63
C ARG A 218 -23.83 -25.45 -53.30
N SER A 219 -23.91 -25.09 -54.60
CA SER A 219 -24.60 -25.76 -55.72
C SER A 219 -26.15 -25.67 -55.77
N THR A 220 -26.87 -25.58 -56.91
CA THR A 220 -26.68 -26.16 -58.27
C THR A 220 -27.50 -25.43 -59.38
N ILE A 221 -26.93 -25.39 -60.61
CA ILE A 221 -27.48 -25.73 -61.97
C ILE A 221 -28.75 -24.96 -62.49
N SER A 222 -28.78 -24.24 -63.64
CA SER A 222 -28.85 -24.78 -65.03
C SER A 222 -28.76 -23.70 -66.17
N LYS A 223 -27.79 -23.88 -67.10
CA LYS A 223 -27.63 -23.69 -68.58
C LYS A 223 -28.74 -23.01 -69.48
N PRO A 224 -28.50 -22.76 -70.80
CA PRO A 224 -27.36 -22.12 -71.54
C PRO A 224 -27.81 -21.20 -72.74
N SER A 225 -26.87 -20.54 -73.46
CA SER A 225 -26.79 -20.40 -74.96
C SER A 225 -25.78 -19.29 -75.39
N ILE A 226 -24.63 -19.64 -75.99
CA ILE A 226 -24.25 -19.59 -77.43
C ILE A 226 -23.97 -18.18 -77.98
N LEU A 227 -22.69 -17.86 -78.28
CA LEU A 227 -22.14 -17.64 -79.65
C LEU A 227 -20.62 -17.31 -79.62
N GLN A 228 -19.91 -17.88 -80.60
CA GLN A 228 -18.46 -17.89 -80.81
C GLN A 228 -17.95 -16.65 -81.56
N SER A 229 -16.64 -16.41 -81.53
CA SER A 229 -15.82 -16.31 -82.76
C SER A 229 -14.32 -16.40 -82.45
N ALA A 230 -13.61 -17.12 -83.32
CA ALA A 230 -12.22 -17.52 -83.21
C ALA A 230 -11.34 -16.72 -84.17
N TRP A 231 -10.11 -16.39 -83.73
CA TRP A 231 -8.99 -16.14 -84.65
C TRP A 231 -7.71 -16.77 -84.09
N ILE A 232 -7.20 -17.72 -84.87
CA ILE A 232 -5.99 -18.50 -84.67
C ILE A 232 -4.80 -17.71 -85.26
N ARG A 233 -3.69 -17.56 -84.53
CA ARG A 233 -2.39 -17.23 -85.13
C ARG A 233 -1.18 -17.77 -84.35
N ALA A 234 -0.50 -18.71 -85.01
CA ALA A 234 0.90 -19.17 -84.99
C ALA A 234 1.67 -19.40 -83.65
N PRO A 235 2.35 -20.55 -83.48
CA PRO A 235 3.21 -20.80 -82.32
C PRO A 235 4.61 -20.21 -82.55
N ARG A 236 5.10 -19.40 -81.60
CA ARG A 236 6.53 -19.10 -81.46
C ARG A 236 7.05 -19.85 -80.24
N TYR A 237 8.11 -20.61 -80.44
CA TYR A 237 8.88 -21.26 -79.39
C TYR A 237 9.41 -20.19 -78.42
N VAL A 238 8.90 -20.19 -77.19
CA VAL A 238 9.40 -19.38 -76.08
C VAL A 238 9.67 -20.35 -74.93
N TYR A 239 10.91 -20.31 -74.43
CA TYR A 239 11.42 -21.10 -73.31
C TYR A 239 10.45 -21.06 -72.11
N PRO A 240 10.32 -22.15 -71.33
CA PRO A 240 9.47 -22.15 -70.15
C PRO A 240 10.03 -21.16 -69.13
N ALA A 241 9.44 -19.96 -69.09
CA ALA A 241 9.61 -19.04 -67.99
C ALA A 241 9.09 -19.75 -66.74
N THR A 242 9.97 -19.96 -65.77
CA THR A 242 9.59 -20.42 -64.44
C THR A 242 8.50 -19.49 -63.95
N ALA A 243 7.29 -20.04 -63.77
CA ALA A 243 6.17 -19.29 -63.24
C ALA A 243 6.61 -18.73 -61.89
N ALA A 244 6.66 -17.41 -61.77
CA ALA A 244 6.74 -16.74 -60.48
C ALA A 244 5.41 -17.05 -59.77
N PHE A 245 5.38 -18.14 -59.03
CA PHE A 245 4.23 -18.49 -58.21
C PHE A 245 4.10 -17.42 -57.12
N SER A 246 3.01 -16.66 -57.17
CA SER A 246 2.60 -15.60 -56.24
C SER A 246 3.04 -14.17 -56.59
N THR A 247 2.20 -13.47 -57.35
CA THR A 247 2.16 -12.00 -57.45
C THR A 247 0.97 -11.39 -56.71
N THR A 248 0.31 -12.17 -55.84
CA THR A 248 -0.81 -11.66 -55.04
C THR A 248 -0.23 -10.76 -53.96
N ARG A 249 -0.42 -9.43 -54.10
CA ARG A 249 -0.27 -8.51 -52.97
C ARG A 249 -1.17 -9.03 -51.85
N ALA A 250 -0.62 -9.28 -50.66
CA ALA A 250 -1.41 -9.54 -49.47
C ALA A 250 -2.41 -8.39 -49.32
N ARG A 251 -3.69 -8.64 -49.63
CA ARG A 251 -4.78 -7.72 -49.32
C ARG A 251 -5.19 -8.04 -47.90
N LEU A 252 -4.46 -7.45 -46.94
CA LEU A 252 -4.96 -7.32 -45.58
C LEU A 252 -6.15 -6.35 -45.62
N GLU A 253 -7.19 -6.66 -44.85
CA GLU A 253 -8.31 -5.76 -44.65
C GLU A 253 -7.76 -4.45 -44.04
N PRO A 254 -8.17 -3.26 -44.53
CA PRO A 254 -7.77 -2.00 -43.91
C PRO A 254 -8.25 -1.96 -42.45
N ALA A 255 -7.49 -1.28 -41.58
CA ALA A 255 -7.81 -1.13 -40.16
C ALA A 255 -9.30 -0.85 -39.92
N GLY A 256 -9.90 -1.58 -38.99
CA GLY A 256 -11.31 -1.45 -38.65
C GLY A 256 -11.61 -0.05 -38.11
N GLN A 257 -12.86 0.41 -38.25
CA GLN A 257 -13.25 1.71 -37.70
C GLN A 257 -13.05 1.78 -36.17
N SER A 258 -13.12 0.63 -35.49
CA SER A 258 -12.79 0.47 -34.07
C SER A 258 -11.34 0.80 -33.74
N ASP A 259 -10.40 0.51 -34.64
CA ASP A 259 -8.96 0.59 -34.37
C ASP A 259 -8.54 2.06 -34.32
N LEU A 260 -9.11 2.88 -35.21
CA LEU A 260 -8.94 4.34 -35.21
C LEU A 260 -9.54 4.99 -33.95
N GLU A 261 -10.73 4.54 -33.53
CA GLU A 261 -11.38 5.03 -32.32
C GLU A 261 -10.58 4.67 -31.06
N LEU A 262 -10.09 3.43 -30.99
CA LEU A 262 -9.27 2.94 -29.89
C LEU A 262 -7.90 3.64 -29.84
N ALA A 263 -7.20 3.77 -30.97
CA ALA A 263 -5.93 4.49 -31.04
C ALA A 263 -6.08 5.97 -30.64
N ALA A 264 -7.16 6.63 -31.07
CA ALA A 264 -7.48 7.98 -30.65
C ALA A 264 -7.68 8.05 -29.13
N LYS A 265 -8.42 7.09 -28.54
CA LYS A 265 -8.68 7.04 -27.10
C LYS A 265 -7.40 6.78 -26.30
N LEU A 266 -6.57 5.83 -26.71
CA LEU A 266 -5.27 5.56 -26.08
C LEU A 266 -4.34 6.78 -26.11
N ASN A 267 -4.37 7.55 -27.20
CA ASN A 267 -3.61 8.79 -27.33
C ASN A 267 -4.17 9.92 -26.43
N GLU A 268 -5.48 9.96 -26.19
CA GLU A 268 -6.07 10.86 -25.20
C GLU A 268 -5.59 10.50 -23.79
N GLU A 269 -5.72 9.24 -23.38
CA GLU A 269 -5.30 8.77 -22.04
C GLU A 269 -3.80 9.04 -21.83
N MET A 270 -2.94 8.66 -22.78
CA MET A 270 -1.50 8.94 -22.69
C MET A 270 -1.17 10.43 -22.52
N LYS A 271 -1.93 11.33 -23.18
CA LYS A 271 -1.75 12.78 -22.99
C LYS A 271 -2.25 13.24 -21.63
N TYR A 272 -3.31 12.65 -21.08
CA TYR A 272 -3.77 12.99 -19.74
C TYR A 272 -2.71 12.62 -18.70
N GLU A 273 -2.12 11.43 -18.82
CA GLU A 273 -1.09 10.94 -17.89
C GLU A 273 0.24 11.68 -18.00
N GLN A 274 0.74 11.97 -19.21
CA GLN A 274 1.99 12.72 -19.39
C GLN A 274 1.91 14.16 -18.88
N ASN A 275 0.72 14.74 -18.81
CA ASN A 275 0.53 16.07 -18.25
C ASN A 275 0.51 16.07 -16.71
N ASP A 276 0.49 14.90 -16.08
CA ASP A 276 0.65 14.77 -14.64
C ASP A 276 2.14 14.78 -14.28
N SER A 277 2.50 15.66 -13.34
CA SER A 277 3.89 15.85 -12.93
C SER A 277 4.46 14.65 -12.19
N SER A 278 3.59 13.76 -11.67
CA SER A 278 3.95 12.54 -10.95
C SER A 278 4.75 11.54 -11.79
N VAL A 279 4.68 11.64 -13.12
CA VAL A 279 5.40 10.75 -14.03
C VAL A 279 6.91 10.99 -13.91
N GLU A 280 7.39 12.21 -14.14
CA GLU A 280 8.83 12.45 -14.25
C GLU A 280 9.51 12.69 -12.90
N THR A 281 8.78 13.22 -11.92
CA THR A 281 9.37 13.57 -10.63
C THR A 281 9.33 12.40 -9.67
N LEU A 282 10.48 11.85 -9.32
CA LEU A 282 10.57 10.88 -8.22
C LEU A 282 10.01 11.54 -6.94
N PRO A 283 9.17 10.84 -6.16
CA PRO A 283 8.74 11.32 -4.84
C PRO A 283 9.93 11.67 -3.93
N GLU A 284 9.79 12.70 -3.10
CA GLU A 284 10.86 13.15 -2.17
C GLU A 284 11.28 12.04 -1.20
N SER A 285 10.33 11.21 -0.73
CA SER A 285 10.57 10.04 0.12
C SER A 285 11.44 8.99 -0.57
N VAL A 286 11.12 8.68 -1.82
CA VAL A 286 11.85 7.73 -2.67
C VAL A 286 13.26 8.23 -2.94
N GLN A 287 13.43 9.52 -3.30
CA GLN A 287 14.76 10.11 -3.51
C GLN A 287 15.61 10.04 -2.24
N TYR A 288 15.04 10.44 -1.10
CA TYR A 288 15.72 10.39 0.19
C TYR A 288 16.14 8.97 0.56
N TYR A 289 15.29 7.98 0.32
CA TYR A 289 15.65 6.59 0.56
C TYR A 289 16.78 6.17 -0.36
N ILE A 290 16.71 6.42 -1.67
CA ILE A 290 17.76 6.06 -2.63
C ILE A 290 19.13 6.65 -2.24
N ASP A 291 19.16 7.90 -1.76
CA ASP A 291 20.39 8.59 -1.41
C ASP A 291 21.04 8.07 -0.11
N ASN A 292 20.23 7.61 0.85
CA ASN A 292 20.69 7.17 2.17
C ASN A 292 20.73 5.65 2.34
N CYS A 293 20.12 4.90 1.43
CA CYS A 293 19.94 3.47 1.55
C CYS A 293 21.20 2.70 1.13
N PRO A 294 21.53 1.60 1.82
CA PRO A 294 22.67 0.76 1.49
C PRO A 294 22.39 -0.27 0.38
N PHE A 295 21.20 -0.28 -0.21
CA PHE A 295 20.81 -1.22 -1.26
C PHE A 295 20.98 -0.60 -2.66
N GLU A 296 21.47 -1.40 -3.60
CA GLU A 296 21.46 -1.08 -5.03
C GLU A 296 20.15 -1.57 -5.65
N ILE A 297 19.40 -0.66 -6.26
CA ILE A 297 18.10 -0.94 -6.89
C ILE A 297 18.31 -1.34 -8.36
N GLN A 298 17.82 -2.52 -8.73
CA GLN A 298 17.82 -3.05 -10.09
C GLN A 298 16.38 -3.20 -10.56
N HIS A 299 16.04 -2.51 -11.65
CA HIS A 299 14.73 -2.58 -12.30
C HIS A 299 14.93 -2.66 -13.81
N LYS A 300 14.34 -3.66 -14.45
CA LYS A 300 14.30 -3.75 -15.92
C LYS A 300 12.96 -3.24 -16.41
N GLU A 301 12.99 -2.30 -17.36
CA GLU A 301 11.75 -1.76 -17.93
C GLU A 301 10.90 -2.89 -18.52
N GLY A 302 9.69 -3.06 -17.98
CA GLY A 302 8.66 -4.01 -18.47
C GLY A 302 8.66 -5.36 -17.77
N GLU A 303 9.56 -5.52 -16.80
CA GLU A 303 9.40 -6.52 -15.76
C GLU A 303 8.64 -5.85 -14.59
N ASP A 304 7.77 -6.60 -13.94
CA ASP A 304 7.00 -6.18 -12.77
C ASP A 304 7.81 -6.30 -11.46
N GLU A 305 8.88 -7.09 -11.46
CA GLU A 305 9.72 -7.33 -10.29
C GLU A 305 10.79 -6.23 -10.12
N VAL A 306 10.81 -5.61 -8.95
CA VAL A 306 11.88 -4.70 -8.51
C VAL A 306 12.80 -5.45 -7.56
N VAL A 307 14.12 -5.42 -7.80
CA VAL A 307 15.11 -6.14 -6.99
C VAL A 307 16.11 -5.18 -6.35
N LEU A 308 16.18 -5.18 -5.03
CA LEU A 308 17.16 -4.47 -4.23
C LEU A 308 18.24 -5.45 -3.77
N THR A 309 19.51 -5.12 -3.98
CA THR A 309 20.63 -5.98 -3.61
C THR A 309 21.61 -5.27 -2.69
N ARG A 310 22.09 -5.98 -1.67
CA ARG A 310 23.11 -5.50 -0.73
C ARG A 310 24.01 -6.64 -0.29
N THR A 311 25.25 -6.30 0.08
CA THR A 311 26.16 -7.19 0.79
C THR A 311 26.29 -6.76 2.25
N PHE A 312 26.24 -7.73 3.18
CA PHE A 312 26.39 -7.48 4.61
C PHE A 312 27.27 -8.58 5.21
N GLY A 313 28.52 -8.27 5.54
CA GLY A 313 29.49 -9.27 6.00
C GLY A 313 29.77 -10.35 4.95
N ASP A 314 29.48 -11.62 5.27
CA ASP A 314 29.58 -12.78 4.36
C ASP A 314 28.25 -13.13 3.67
N GLU A 315 27.22 -12.29 3.85
CA GLU A 315 25.86 -12.50 3.36
C GLU A 315 25.56 -11.64 2.13
N LYS A 316 24.82 -12.20 1.17
CA LYS A 316 24.21 -11.47 0.05
C LYS A 316 22.72 -11.39 0.28
N ILE A 317 22.20 -10.17 0.41
CA ILE A 317 20.80 -9.89 0.67
C ILE A 317 20.16 -9.43 -0.64
N ARG A 318 19.05 -10.07 -1.00
CA ARG A 318 18.19 -9.70 -2.11
C ARG A 318 16.79 -9.43 -1.55
N VAL A 319 16.25 -8.26 -1.80
CA VAL A 319 14.88 -7.90 -1.45
C VAL A 319 14.13 -7.70 -2.77
N ALA A 320 13.03 -8.40 -2.98
CA ALA A 320 12.24 -8.34 -4.20
C ALA A 320 10.77 -8.09 -3.88
N PHE A 321 10.12 -7.22 -4.64
CA PHE A 321 8.69 -6.96 -4.57
C PHE A 321 8.13 -6.76 -5.99
N SER A 322 6.85 -7.06 -6.19
CA SER A 322 6.17 -6.90 -7.48
C SER A 322 5.33 -5.63 -7.47
N LEU A 323 5.24 -4.96 -8.62
CA LEU A 323 4.34 -3.81 -8.81
C LEU A 323 2.85 -4.20 -8.74
N SER A 324 2.50 -5.47 -8.96
CA SER A 324 1.10 -5.93 -9.01
C SER A 324 0.43 -6.06 -7.64
N ASP A 325 1.19 -6.13 -6.54
CA ASP A 325 0.62 -6.40 -5.22
C ASP A 325 -0.37 -5.33 -4.72
N ILE A 326 -0.27 -4.08 -5.22
CA ILE A 326 -1.21 -3.00 -4.89
C ILE A 326 -2.54 -3.13 -5.66
N GLN A 327 -2.54 -3.78 -6.82
CA GLN A 327 -3.72 -3.88 -7.69
C GLN A 327 -4.72 -4.94 -7.23
N ASP A 328 -4.23 -6.08 -6.73
CA ASP A 328 -5.05 -7.28 -6.44
C ASP A 328 -6.11 -7.09 -5.35
N LEU A 329 -6.04 -6.01 -4.55
CA LEU A 329 -7.02 -5.75 -3.49
C LEU A 329 -8.24 -4.94 -3.96
N THR A 330 -8.15 -4.27 -5.12
CA THR A 330 -9.28 -3.50 -5.65
C THR A 330 -10.43 -4.40 -6.13
N GLU A 331 -10.15 -5.68 -6.42
CA GLU A 331 -11.17 -6.63 -6.88
C GLU A 331 -11.76 -7.48 -5.75
N ASN A 332 -11.06 -7.66 -4.63
CA ASN A 332 -11.48 -8.61 -3.59
C ASN A 332 -12.40 -8.00 -2.51
N ASP A 333 -12.25 -6.71 -2.19
CA ASP A 333 -13.17 -6.00 -1.28
C ASP A 333 -14.37 -5.35 -1.99
N SER A 334 -14.29 -5.16 -3.31
CA SER A 334 -15.42 -4.65 -4.09
C SER A 334 -16.50 -5.71 -4.36
N ALA A 335 -16.28 -6.97 -3.95
CA ALA A 335 -17.24 -8.07 -4.02
C ALA A 335 -18.16 -8.17 -2.79
N LEU A 336 -17.96 -7.34 -1.77
CA LEU A 336 -18.77 -7.34 -0.53
C LEU A 336 -19.74 -6.15 -0.41
N ALA A 337 -19.91 -5.37 -1.47
CA ALA A 337 -20.78 -4.18 -1.49
C ALA A 337 -22.03 -4.33 -2.38
N ASP A 338 -22.34 -5.53 -2.89
CA ASP A 338 -23.42 -5.77 -3.87
C ASP A 338 -24.50 -6.77 -3.39
N GLU A 339 -24.73 -6.87 -2.07
CA GLU A 339 -25.78 -7.71 -1.49
C GLU A 339 -26.56 -6.97 -0.38
N HIS A 340 -27.40 -5.99 -0.73
CA HIS A 340 -28.73 -5.79 -0.10
C HIS A 340 -29.54 -4.69 -0.80
N ASP A 341 -29.99 -4.93 -2.03
CA ASP A 341 -31.14 -4.21 -2.61
C ASP A 341 -32.17 -5.22 -3.13
N ASP A 342 -32.51 -6.19 -2.27
CA ASP A 342 -33.65 -7.08 -2.47
C ASP A 342 -34.95 -6.32 -2.13
N LEU A 343 -35.37 -5.59 -3.16
CA LEU A 343 -36.76 -5.43 -3.58
C LEU A 343 -37.62 -6.62 -3.15
N ASP A 344 -38.56 -6.41 -2.21
CA ASP A 344 -39.91 -6.98 -2.27
C ASP A 344 -40.75 -6.44 -1.10
N ALA A 345 -41.49 -5.35 -1.36
CA ALA A 345 -42.57 -4.90 -0.50
C ALA A 345 -43.90 -5.52 -0.98
N PRO A 346 -44.48 -6.51 -0.29
CA PRO A 346 -45.86 -6.91 -0.54
C PRO A 346 -46.80 -6.00 0.25
N THR A 347 -47.48 -5.13 -0.49
CA THR A 347 -48.70 -4.45 -0.06
C THR A 347 -49.72 -5.49 0.39
N ASN A 348 -50.13 -5.46 1.66
CA ASN A 348 -51.33 -6.19 2.09
C ASN A 348 -52.18 -5.33 3.00
N GLU A 349 -53.19 -4.72 2.38
CA GLU A 349 -54.36 -4.17 3.05
C GLU A 349 -55.06 -5.30 3.82
N ARG A 350 -55.25 -5.14 5.13
CA ARG A 350 -56.48 -5.62 5.78
C ARG A 350 -56.74 -4.97 7.13
N GLN A 351 -57.87 -4.26 7.14
CA GLN A 351 -58.63 -3.75 8.28
C GLN A 351 -58.70 -4.76 9.44
N GLY A 352 -58.61 -4.26 10.68
CA GLY A 352 -59.01 -5.09 11.82
C GLY A 352 -58.67 -4.59 13.22
N ARG A 353 -59.31 -3.50 13.64
CA ARG A 353 -59.94 -3.38 14.98
C ARG A 353 -59.05 -3.51 16.23
N GLY A 354 -58.59 -2.35 16.69
CA GLY A 354 -58.83 -1.85 18.05
C GLY A 354 -58.19 -2.56 19.25
N SER A 355 -57.16 -1.95 19.82
CA SER A 355 -57.08 -1.76 21.27
C SER A 355 -56.16 -0.58 21.59
N GLN A 356 -56.65 0.30 22.45
CA GLN A 356 -56.01 1.53 22.92
C GLN A 356 -54.99 1.21 24.02
N VAL A 357 -53.75 1.68 23.88
CA VAL A 357 -52.82 1.87 25.00
C VAL A 357 -52.13 3.24 24.79
N PRO A 358 -52.17 4.15 25.77
CA PRO A 358 -51.64 5.49 25.61
C PRO A 358 -50.12 5.49 25.80
N VAL A 359 -49.37 5.86 24.77
CA VAL A 359 -47.93 6.10 24.84
C VAL A 359 -47.71 7.49 25.43
N ALA A 360 -47.04 7.55 26.58
CA ALA A 360 -46.67 8.78 27.27
C ALA A 360 -45.51 9.50 26.52
N PRO A 361 -45.40 10.84 26.62
CA PRO A 361 -44.42 11.61 25.86
C PRO A 361 -43.01 11.34 26.39
N GLU A 362 -42.10 10.91 25.52
CA GLU A 362 -40.70 10.68 25.86
C GLU A 362 -40.06 11.96 26.44
N GLU A 363 -39.39 11.75 27.57
CA GLU A 363 -38.60 12.74 28.28
C GLU A 363 -37.45 13.26 27.40
N LYS A 364 -37.30 14.58 27.42
CA LYS A 364 -36.19 15.32 26.83
C LYS A 364 -34.86 14.82 27.39
N VAL A 365 -34.12 14.06 26.58
CA VAL A 365 -32.68 13.90 26.74
C VAL A 365 -32.00 15.13 26.14
N SER A 366 -31.11 15.72 26.93
CA SER A 366 -30.38 16.95 26.65
C SER A 366 -29.40 16.80 25.49
N GLU A 367 -29.40 17.79 24.60
CA GLU A 367 -28.52 17.96 23.41
C GLU A 367 -27.00 18.03 23.74
N ALA A 368 -26.61 17.95 25.01
CA ALA A 368 -25.23 17.97 25.46
C ALA A 368 -24.62 16.56 25.69
N ASP A 369 -25.45 15.51 25.70
CA ASP A 369 -25.02 14.13 25.96
C ASP A 369 -25.05 13.25 24.67
N GLN A 370 -25.32 13.85 23.50
CA GLN A 370 -25.40 13.18 22.20
C GLN A 370 -24.22 13.48 21.24
N GLU A 371 -23.25 14.28 21.66
CA GLU A 371 -22.12 14.69 20.80
C GLU A 371 -20.84 13.84 20.98
N GLU A 372 -20.84 12.79 21.81
CA GLU A 372 -19.65 11.96 22.07
C GLU A 372 -19.70 10.51 21.54
N GLU A 373 -20.77 10.07 20.84
CA GLU A 373 -20.88 8.71 20.27
C GLU A 373 -20.98 8.70 18.73
N GLY A 374 -19.98 9.27 18.03
CA GLY A 374 -20.00 9.30 16.56
C GLY A 374 -18.64 9.47 15.85
N PHE A 375 -17.51 9.15 16.49
CA PHE A 375 -16.17 9.49 15.98
C PHE A 375 -15.21 8.29 15.79
N GLU A 376 -15.74 7.12 15.46
CA GLU A 376 -14.93 5.93 15.17
C GLU A 376 -15.30 5.40 13.76
N ASP A 377 -14.34 5.47 12.80
CA ASP A 377 -14.22 4.63 11.58
C ASP A 377 -14.12 5.26 10.16
N GLU A 378 -14.01 6.59 9.94
CA GLU A 378 -14.05 7.12 8.54
C GLU A 378 -12.74 7.67 7.89
N ASP A 379 -11.56 7.64 8.52
CA ASP A 379 -10.38 8.40 8.02
C ASP A 379 -9.03 7.65 7.94
N GLN A 380 -9.01 6.34 7.71
CA GLN A 380 -7.75 5.65 7.35
C GLN A 380 -7.59 5.70 5.84
N VAL A 381 -6.55 6.40 5.33
CA VAL A 381 -6.08 6.15 3.96
C VAL A 381 -5.70 4.67 3.94
N PRO A 382 -6.34 3.83 3.11
CA PRO A 382 -6.04 2.41 3.10
C PRO A 382 -4.56 2.24 2.75
N SER A 383 -3.75 1.84 3.71
CA SER A 383 -2.38 1.43 3.44
C SER A 383 -2.44 0.07 2.76
N TYR A 384 -1.89 0.01 1.55
CA TYR A 384 -1.88 -1.20 0.77
C TYR A 384 -0.74 -2.12 1.24
N PRO A 385 -1.04 -3.34 1.70
CA PRO A 385 -0.01 -4.29 2.06
C PRO A 385 0.77 -4.72 0.80
N ALA A 386 2.05 -4.38 0.73
CA ALA A 386 2.94 -4.78 -0.35
C ALA A 386 3.72 -6.03 0.08
N ARG A 387 3.73 -7.09 -0.76
CA ARG A 387 4.49 -8.31 -0.45
C ARG A 387 5.96 -8.09 -0.81
N VAL A 388 6.83 -8.41 0.14
CA VAL A 388 8.27 -8.25 0.00
C VAL A 388 8.94 -9.58 0.33
N SER A 389 9.63 -10.16 -0.67
CA SER A 389 10.42 -11.38 -0.50
C SER A 389 11.87 -11.03 -0.24
N VAL A 390 12.37 -11.43 0.93
CA VAL A 390 13.76 -11.24 1.33
C VAL A 390 14.51 -12.58 1.22
N THR A 391 15.64 -12.58 0.53
CA THR A 391 16.53 -13.74 0.42
C THR A 391 17.91 -13.38 0.95
N ILE A 392 18.39 -14.13 1.95
CA ILE A 392 19.70 -13.98 2.56
C ILE A 392 20.54 -15.20 2.23
N GLU A 393 21.52 -15.03 1.36
CA GLU A 393 22.43 -16.09 0.92
C GLU A 393 23.76 -16.03 1.69
N LYS A 394 24.22 -17.18 2.17
CA LYS A 394 25.55 -17.36 2.77
C LYS A 394 26.41 -18.24 1.89
N LYS A 395 27.63 -17.80 1.59
CA LYS A 395 28.58 -18.56 0.76
C LYS A 395 28.77 -19.99 1.30
N GLY A 396 28.28 -20.99 0.58
CA GLY A 396 28.40 -22.42 0.91
C GLY A 396 27.48 -22.94 2.02
N LYS A 397 26.62 -22.12 2.61
CA LYS A 397 25.72 -22.51 3.72
C LYS A 397 24.23 -22.46 3.36
N GLY A 398 23.89 -22.29 2.08
CA GLY A 398 22.51 -22.19 1.61
C GLY A 398 21.96 -20.75 1.63
N ALA A 399 20.64 -20.64 1.54
CA ALA A 399 19.92 -19.37 1.55
C ALA A 399 18.65 -19.47 2.40
N MET A 400 18.36 -18.39 3.12
CA MET A 400 17.13 -18.21 3.89
C MET A 400 16.20 -17.30 3.09
N GLN A 401 14.96 -17.75 2.84
CA GLN A 401 13.91 -16.98 2.20
C GLN A 401 12.90 -16.56 3.26
N ILE A 402 12.52 -15.29 3.28
CA ILE A 402 11.63 -14.71 4.26
C ILE A 402 10.56 -13.97 3.46
N GLU A 403 9.31 -14.36 3.68
CA GLU A 403 8.16 -13.73 3.07
C GLU A 403 7.62 -12.70 4.07
N THR A 404 7.59 -11.44 3.67
CA THR A 404 7.18 -10.32 4.51
C THR A 404 6.11 -9.49 3.81
N ILE A 405 5.31 -8.76 4.60
CA ILE A 405 4.38 -7.75 4.12
C ILE A 405 4.81 -6.40 4.69
N ALA A 406 4.99 -5.41 3.82
CA ALA A 406 5.16 -4.01 4.18
C ALA A 406 3.80 -3.32 4.21
N GLN A 407 3.37 -2.85 5.38
CA GLN A 407 2.11 -2.14 5.55
C GLN A 407 2.24 -1.12 6.70
N ASP A 408 1.76 0.11 6.50
CA ASP A 408 1.74 1.17 7.52
C ASP A 408 3.12 1.48 8.15
N GLY A 409 4.21 1.30 7.40
CA GLY A 409 5.58 1.50 7.90
C GLY A 409 6.12 0.35 8.76
N PHE A 410 5.40 -0.76 8.86
CA PHE A 410 5.83 -1.99 9.52
C PHE A 410 6.13 -3.09 8.51
N ILE A 411 7.11 -3.94 8.84
CA ILE A 411 7.41 -5.17 8.09
C ILE A 411 6.93 -6.34 8.93
N GLN A 412 5.87 -7.01 8.47
CA GLN A 412 5.34 -8.20 9.12
C GLN A 412 5.91 -9.45 8.46
N ILE A 413 6.54 -10.32 9.24
CA ILE A 413 7.06 -11.59 8.74
C ILE A 413 5.92 -12.62 8.70
N GLN A 414 5.69 -13.21 7.52
CA GLN A 414 4.69 -14.27 7.35
C GLN A 414 5.29 -15.66 7.49
N ASN A 415 6.41 -15.89 6.83
CA ASN A 415 7.02 -17.21 6.73
C ASN A 415 8.54 -17.12 6.55
N VAL A 416 9.25 -18.13 7.06
CA VAL A 416 10.72 -18.24 6.99
C VAL A 416 11.09 -19.63 6.51
N GLY A 417 11.56 -19.72 5.27
CA GLY A 417 12.05 -20.93 4.63
C GLY A 417 13.56 -21.00 4.55
N TYR A 418 14.11 -22.22 4.59
CA TYR A 418 15.54 -22.45 4.41
C TYR A 418 15.81 -23.41 3.26
N PHE A 419 16.75 -23.04 2.39
CA PHE A 419 17.19 -23.83 1.26
C PHE A 419 18.68 -24.13 1.38
N ALA A 420 19.03 -25.41 1.34
CA ALA A 420 20.44 -25.83 1.38
C ALA A 420 21.26 -25.33 0.17
N LYS A 421 20.59 -25.05 -0.96
CA LYS A 421 21.19 -24.50 -2.17
C LYS A 421 20.62 -23.11 -2.45
N ALA A 422 21.49 -22.12 -2.64
CA ALA A 422 21.10 -20.74 -2.93
C ALA A 422 20.26 -20.59 -4.21
N ASP A 423 20.56 -21.41 -5.21
CA ASP A 423 19.84 -21.47 -6.49
C ASP A 423 18.34 -21.78 -6.36
N LEU A 424 17.92 -22.46 -5.29
CA LEU A 424 16.53 -22.82 -5.06
C LEU A 424 15.74 -21.68 -4.42
N ALA A 425 16.39 -20.82 -3.65
CA ALA A 425 15.75 -19.62 -3.10
C ALA A 425 15.40 -18.62 -4.22
N ASN A 426 16.29 -18.49 -5.21
CA ASN A 426 16.12 -17.62 -6.37
C ASN A 426 15.81 -18.46 -7.63
N ALA A 427 14.63 -19.08 -7.66
CA ALA A 427 14.24 -20.00 -8.72
C ALA A 427 13.86 -19.29 -10.04
N ALA A 428 14.85 -18.85 -10.81
CA ALA A 428 14.61 -18.22 -12.13
C ALA A 428 14.07 -19.18 -13.22
N SER A 429 14.00 -20.49 -12.95
CA SER A 429 13.49 -21.51 -13.89
C SER A 429 12.30 -22.23 -13.27
N ALA A 430 11.30 -22.55 -14.10
CA ALA A 430 10.09 -23.26 -13.69
C ALA A 430 10.40 -24.59 -12.96
N GLU A 431 11.44 -25.32 -13.37
CA GLU A 431 11.85 -26.56 -12.71
C GLU A 431 12.35 -26.31 -11.29
N LYS A 432 13.14 -25.24 -11.09
CA LYS A 432 13.65 -24.86 -9.77
C LYS A 432 12.50 -24.41 -8.86
N GLU A 433 11.55 -23.67 -9.41
CA GLU A 433 10.38 -23.18 -8.68
C GLU A 433 9.50 -24.36 -8.22
N TRP A 434 9.25 -25.32 -9.10
CA TRP A 434 8.55 -26.55 -8.75
C TRP A 434 9.24 -27.32 -7.60
N THR A 435 10.57 -27.42 -7.64
CA THR A 435 11.31 -28.05 -6.55
C THR A 435 11.27 -27.25 -5.24
N ARG A 436 11.24 -25.91 -5.32
CA ARG A 436 11.10 -25.01 -4.16
C ARG A 436 9.76 -25.22 -3.47
N GLN A 437 8.67 -25.28 -4.24
CA GLN A 437 7.32 -25.53 -3.73
C GLN A 437 7.14 -26.91 -3.10
N SER A 438 7.96 -27.89 -3.51
CA SER A 438 7.94 -29.24 -2.94
C SER A 438 8.69 -29.33 -1.59
N LEU A 439 9.48 -28.32 -1.23
CA LEU A 439 10.24 -28.27 0.02
C LEU A 439 9.42 -27.61 1.14
N TYR A 440 9.74 -27.96 2.39
CA TYR A 440 9.09 -27.36 3.55
C TYR A 440 9.47 -25.88 3.67
N SER A 441 8.48 -25.00 3.61
CA SER A 441 8.67 -23.55 3.63
C SER A 441 8.77 -22.95 5.03
N GLY A 442 8.56 -23.75 6.09
CA GLY A 442 8.53 -23.28 7.47
C GLY A 442 7.10 -23.31 8.07
N PRO A 443 6.98 -23.25 9.40
CA PRO A 443 5.70 -23.02 10.05
C PRO A 443 5.27 -21.55 9.87
N PRO A 444 3.98 -21.22 9.99
CA PRO A 444 3.54 -19.84 10.07
C PRO A 444 4.30 -19.08 11.16
N PHE A 445 4.88 -17.92 10.83
CA PHE A 445 5.78 -17.21 11.73
C PHE A 445 5.11 -16.82 13.06
N GLY A 446 3.83 -16.43 13.03
CA GLY A 446 3.06 -16.08 14.23
C GLY A 446 2.83 -17.24 15.23
N ASN A 447 3.09 -18.49 14.83
CA ASN A 447 3.02 -19.65 15.73
C ASN A 447 4.36 -19.96 16.43
N LEU A 448 5.42 -19.21 16.13
CA LEU A 448 6.72 -19.36 16.77
C LEU A 448 6.72 -18.71 18.15
N ASP A 449 7.70 -19.08 18.98
CA ASP A 449 7.93 -18.47 20.29
C ASP A 449 8.22 -16.96 20.17
N GLU A 450 7.67 -16.14 21.06
CA GLU A 450 7.74 -14.66 20.99
C GLU A 450 9.19 -14.13 21.05
N ASP A 451 10.05 -14.78 21.85
CA ASP A 451 11.47 -14.43 21.92
C ASP A 451 12.16 -14.67 20.57
N LEU A 452 11.80 -15.78 19.89
CA LEU A 452 12.34 -16.10 18.57
C LEU A 452 11.86 -15.12 17.50
N GLN A 453 10.60 -14.69 17.57
CA GLN A 453 10.04 -13.69 16.65
C GLN A 453 10.81 -12.36 16.78
N THR A 454 10.96 -11.86 18.01
CA THR A 454 11.70 -10.62 18.32
C THR A 454 13.15 -10.68 17.84
N LEU A 455 13.83 -11.82 18.05
CA LEU A 455 15.21 -12.02 17.58
C LEU A 455 15.32 -12.05 16.05
N MET A 456 14.32 -12.60 15.36
CA MET A 456 14.29 -12.62 13.90
C MET A 456 14.05 -11.22 13.33
N GLU A 457 13.12 -10.45 13.90
CA GLU A 457 12.87 -9.06 13.49
C GLU A 457 14.14 -8.21 13.64
N ARG A 458 14.78 -8.26 14.81
CA ARG A 458 16.07 -7.58 15.04
C ARG A 458 17.17 -8.02 14.08
N TYR A 459 17.22 -9.31 13.73
CA TYR A 459 18.18 -9.84 12.75
C TYR A 459 17.97 -9.20 11.37
N LEU A 460 16.73 -8.92 10.97
CA LEU A 460 16.40 -8.26 9.70
C LEU A 460 16.63 -6.75 9.74
N GLU A 461 16.32 -6.09 10.84
CA GLU A 461 16.59 -4.66 11.03
C GLU A 461 18.08 -4.33 10.87
N GLU A 462 18.97 -5.13 11.47
CA GLU A 462 20.43 -4.95 11.33
C GLU A 462 20.92 -5.03 9.86
N ARG A 463 20.13 -5.66 8.99
CA ARG A 463 20.42 -5.85 7.56
C ARG A 463 19.78 -4.77 6.68
N GLY A 464 19.05 -3.84 7.27
CA GLY A 464 18.36 -2.74 6.60
C GLY A 464 16.96 -3.11 6.11
N ILE A 465 16.33 -4.12 6.71
CA ILE A 465 14.92 -4.46 6.49
C ILE A 465 14.18 -3.86 7.68
N ASP A 466 13.89 -2.57 7.58
CA ASP A 466 13.39 -1.74 8.67
C ASP A 466 12.14 -0.95 8.24
N SER A 467 11.64 -0.08 9.12
CA SER A 467 10.52 0.80 8.81
C SER A 467 10.78 1.74 7.62
N ALA A 468 12.04 2.09 7.33
CA ALA A 468 12.36 2.93 6.18
C ALA A 468 12.10 2.17 4.87
N LEU A 469 12.47 0.89 4.80
CA LEU A 469 12.10 0.02 3.68
C LEU A 469 10.58 -0.13 3.56
N ALA A 470 9.86 -0.30 4.67
CA ALA A 470 8.40 -0.45 4.66
C ALA A 470 7.66 0.77 4.10
N LEU A 471 8.16 1.97 4.35
CA LEU A 471 7.61 3.21 3.78
C LEU A 471 8.03 3.42 2.33
N PHE A 472 9.26 3.00 1.97
CA PHE A 472 9.78 3.14 0.62
C PHE A 472 9.04 2.26 -0.40
N VAL A 473 8.71 1.02 -0.04
CA VAL A 473 8.17 0.03 -0.99
C VAL A 473 6.86 0.50 -1.65
N PRO A 474 5.80 0.91 -0.90
CA PRO A 474 4.56 1.38 -1.51
C PRO A 474 4.75 2.62 -2.39
N ASP A 475 5.51 3.62 -1.92
CA ASP A 475 5.79 4.85 -2.67
C ASP A 475 6.54 4.56 -3.99
N TYR A 476 7.47 3.60 -3.96
CA TYR A 476 8.22 3.21 -5.14
C TYR A 476 7.37 2.40 -6.12
N ILE A 477 6.47 1.54 -5.62
CA ILE A 477 5.52 0.81 -6.47
C ILE A 477 4.63 1.80 -7.23
N GLU A 478 4.01 2.76 -6.54
CA GLU A 478 3.12 3.75 -7.19
C GLU A 478 3.85 4.54 -8.28
N PHE A 479 5.07 5.00 -8.00
CA PHE A 479 5.89 5.72 -8.97
C PHE A 479 6.22 4.88 -10.21
N LYS A 480 6.60 3.61 -10.01
CA LYS A 480 6.99 2.71 -11.12
C LYS A 480 5.80 2.19 -11.90
N GLU A 481 4.71 1.88 -11.24
CA GLU A 481 3.45 1.48 -11.87
C GLU A 481 2.97 2.54 -12.86
N GLN A 482 3.02 3.82 -12.47
CA GLN A 482 2.65 4.92 -13.37
C GLN A 482 3.53 4.98 -14.64
N GLN A 483 4.83 4.70 -14.50
CA GLN A 483 5.75 4.66 -15.63
C GLN A 483 5.50 3.49 -16.59
N GLU A 484 5.33 2.29 -16.04
CA GLU A 484 5.02 1.09 -16.83
C GLU A 484 3.62 1.18 -17.44
N TYR A 485 2.65 1.83 -16.79
CA TYR A 485 1.33 2.11 -17.35
C TYR A 485 1.40 2.99 -18.60
N ILE A 486 2.16 4.09 -18.56
CA ILE A 486 2.36 4.96 -19.74
C ILE A 486 3.09 4.21 -20.85
N ARG A 487 4.05 3.35 -20.51
CA ARG A 487 4.73 2.51 -21.48
C ARG A 487 3.80 1.48 -22.10
N TRP A 488 2.94 0.85 -21.30
CA TRP A 488 1.91 -0.08 -21.75
C TRP A 488 0.93 0.61 -22.70
N LEU A 489 0.42 1.81 -22.36
CA LEU A 489 -0.43 2.62 -23.24
C LEU A 489 0.27 2.92 -24.58
N ARG A 490 1.56 3.27 -24.55
CA ARG A 490 2.35 3.53 -25.76
C ARG A 490 2.50 2.29 -26.64
N ASN A 491 2.82 1.15 -26.04
CA ASN A 491 2.98 -0.12 -26.75
C ASN A 491 1.64 -0.60 -27.34
N LEU A 492 0.55 -0.51 -26.56
CA LEU A 492 -0.79 -0.86 -26.99
C LEU A 492 -1.26 0.02 -28.15
N LYS A 493 -1.02 1.34 -28.06
CA LYS A 493 -1.30 2.26 -29.16
C LYS A 493 -0.54 1.88 -30.43
N THR A 494 0.76 1.60 -30.31
CA THR A 494 1.61 1.21 -31.45
C THR A 494 1.12 -0.08 -32.09
N PHE A 495 0.64 -1.03 -31.30
CA PHE A 495 0.06 -2.28 -31.78
C PHE A 495 -1.28 -2.07 -32.52
N VAL A 496 -2.15 -1.19 -32.01
CA VAL A 496 -3.45 -0.89 -32.63
C VAL A 496 -3.31 -0.05 -33.91
N GLU A 497 -2.28 0.78 -34.01
CA GLU A 497 -1.99 1.59 -35.21
C GLU A 497 -1.28 0.82 -36.34
N ALA A 498 -0.68 -0.34 -36.04
CA ALA A 498 0.08 -1.18 -36.98
C ALA A 498 -0.83 -2.05 -37.84
#